data_AF-A0A6A7Y4E9-F1
#
_entry.id   AF-A0A6A7Y4E9-F1
#
_cell.length_a   1.000
_cell.length_b   1.000
_cell.length_c   1.000
_cell.angle_alpha   90.00
_cell.angle_beta   90.00
_cell.angle_gamma   90.00
#
_symmetry.space_group_name_H-M   'P 1'
#
loop_
_entity.id
_entity.type
_entity.pdbx_description
1 polymer ?
#
loop_
_entity_poly.entity_id
_entity_poly.type
_entity_poly.pdbx_seq_one_letter_code
_entity_poly.pdbx_strand_id
1 'polypeptide(L)'
;MGGRRTTERAEIERRIDQGRGLVPADLVIRDVRLFDLVTGLMFETDIAITGDTIVGTYGRYEGRRVIEGRGRIAVPGFIDTHLHVESSLVTPLEFDRCVLPHGVTTALCDPHEIANVLGLEGLHYFLACALATAMDLRVNLPSCVPATHMETAGARLSAADLLGLADHPKVLDLAEVMNFPGVLAKDPDMMEKLAAFSDRTRDGHAPLVRGLDLNGYIAAGIANDHESTGAEEALEKIRKGMHVLIREGSVCKDLKALAPILNVATSPFLAFCTDDRNPLEIAHEGHLDFMIRTAIASGVPALAAYRAASTSAATAFGLTDRGLVAPGRRADIVLLDDLDGCAVSDVVAAGRLVGPDLFAARPSVAPVGLDSMRAPTVSATDFRTPASRAEGPVIGIIPGKIITDHLTLTLPYADGERRIDLDQDVVKVAVVERHGVNGNIGRGFVKGFGLKRGAIASSVGHDSHNITVIGADEADMARAVNRLGEIRGGFVVVEDGRVTAEIALPVAGLMSLSSFETVTEELLPLRAAAKALGCTLAEPFLQVAFLPLLVIPHLKIGDFGLVDVDRFTILQS
;
A
#
# COMPACT_ATOMS: atom_id res chain seq x y z
N MET A 1 9.11 32.27 24.80
CA MET A 1 8.96 32.74 23.40
C MET A 1 10.21 33.42 22.84
N GLY A 2 10.99 34.20 23.61
CA GLY A 2 12.21 34.86 23.10
C GLY A 2 13.31 33.93 22.59
N GLY A 3 13.60 32.82 23.29
CA GLY A 3 14.66 31.87 22.89
C GLY A 3 14.42 31.16 21.56
N ARG A 4 13.19 30.67 21.31
CA ARG A 4 12.82 29.98 20.06
C ARG A 4 12.95 30.89 18.82
N ARG A 5 12.50 32.15 18.95
CA ARG A 5 12.62 33.16 17.87
C ARG A 5 14.07 33.53 17.56
N THR A 6 14.94 33.58 18.58
CA THR A 6 16.38 33.86 18.37
C THR A 6 17.06 32.70 17.64
N THR A 7 16.72 31.45 17.97
CA THR A 7 17.26 30.26 17.28
C THR A 7 16.78 30.19 15.82
N GLU A 8 15.51 30.47 15.55
CA GLU A 8 14.96 30.52 14.18
C GLU A 8 15.65 31.60 13.33
N ARG A 9 15.88 32.79 13.89
CA ARG A 9 16.62 33.86 13.20
C ARG A 9 18.03 33.43 12.81
N ALA A 10 18.79 32.86 13.75
CA ALA A 10 20.17 32.45 13.49
C ALA A 10 20.25 31.36 12.41
N GLU A 11 19.31 30.43 12.39
CA GLU A 11 19.23 29.38 11.36
C GLU A 11 18.89 29.97 9.98
N ILE A 12 18.00 30.96 9.91
CA ILE A 12 17.70 31.68 8.67
C ILE A 12 18.94 32.44 8.15
N GLU A 13 19.61 33.20 9.01
CA GLU A 13 20.85 33.93 8.66
C GLU A 13 21.93 32.97 8.14
N ARG A 14 22.10 31.83 8.82
CA ARG A 14 23.03 30.78 8.39
C ARG A 14 22.68 30.17 7.03
N ARG A 15 21.41 29.87 6.77
CA ARG A 15 20.95 29.36 5.47
C ARG A 15 21.17 30.38 4.35
N ILE A 16 20.95 31.66 4.64
CA ILE A 16 21.24 32.76 3.70
C ILE A 16 22.73 32.81 3.38
N ASP A 17 23.59 32.80 4.40
CA ASP A 17 25.05 32.90 4.21
C ASP A 17 25.61 31.70 3.43
N GLN A 18 25.16 30.47 3.76
CA GLN A 18 25.56 29.25 3.06
C GLN A 18 24.98 29.20 1.63
N GLY A 19 23.71 29.59 1.43
CA GLY A 19 23.08 29.64 0.11
C GLY A 19 23.69 30.69 -0.83
N ARG A 20 24.21 31.79 -0.26
CA ARG A 20 24.99 32.82 -0.99
C ARG A 20 26.45 32.41 -1.23
N GLY A 21 26.90 31.28 -0.68
CA GLY A 21 28.30 30.85 -0.77
C GLY A 21 29.28 31.73 -0.01
N LEU A 22 28.82 32.53 0.97
CA LEU A 22 29.71 33.38 1.78
C LEU A 22 30.51 32.55 2.80
N VAL A 23 29.94 31.42 3.22
CA VAL A 23 30.57 30.45 4.11
C VAL A 23 30.27 29.02 3.61
N PRO A 24 31.12 28.02 3.92
CA PRO A 24 30.87 26.65 3.51
C PRO A 24 29.54 26.09 4.03
N ALA A 25 28.79 25.42 3.15
CA ALA A 25 27.58 24.69 3.49
C ALA A 25 27.88 23.47 4.40
N ASP A 26 26.88 22.90 5.06
CA ASP A 26 27.09 21.73 5.91
C ASP A 26 27.45 20.50 5.10
N LEU A 27 26.82 20.38 3.93
CA LEU A 27 27.02 19.34 2.95
C LEU A 27 26.90 19.96 1.55
N VAL A 28 27.77 19.53 0.64
CA VAL A 28 27.64 19.81 -0.79
C VAL A 28 27.65 18.49 -1.55
N ILE A 29 26.66 18.31 -2.43
CA ILE A 29 26.75 17.32 -3.50
C ILE A 29 27.40 18.01 -4.69
N ARG A 30 28.66 17.70 -4.95
CA ARG A 30 29.49 18.39 -5.93
C ARG A 30 29.37 17.73 -7.30
N ASP A 31 29.41 18.54 -8.35
CA ASP A 31 29.54 18.04 -9.73
C ASP A 31 28.41 17.06 -10.12
N VAL A 32 27.18 17.58 -10.19
CA VAL A 32 26.00 16.84 -10.66
C VAL A 32 25.39 17.52 -11.89
N ARG A 33 24.60 16.75 -12.63
CA ARG A 33 23.68 17.24 -13.65
C ARG A 33 22.26 17.27 -13.06
N LEU A 34 21.77 18.44 -12.71
CA LEU A 34 20.41 18.61 -12.17
C LEU A 34 19.38 18.50 -13.30
N PHE A 35 18.44 17.56 -13.18
CA PHE A 35 17.25 17.52 -14.03
C PHE A 35 16.19 18.48 -13.48
N ASP A 36 16.05 19.63 -14.13
CA ASP A 36 15.13 20.68 -13.71
C ASP A 36 13.68 20.32 -14.07
N LEU A 37 12.88 19.96 -13.06
CA LEU A 37 11.47 19.60 -13.26
C LEU A 37 10.57 20.81 -13.57
N VAL A 38 11.08 22.04 -13.57
CA VAL A 38 10.32 23.21 -14.04
C VAL A 38 10.42 23.32 -15.56
N THR A 39 11.64 23.28 -16.10
CA THR A 39 11.89 23.52 -17.53
C THR A 39 12.05 22.25 -18.37
N GLY A 40 12.35 21.10 -17.75
CA GLY A 40 12.69 19.85 -18.43
C GLY A 40 14.12 19.82 -18.98
N LEU A 41 14.97 20.77 -18.58
CA LEU A 41 16.37 20.86 -19.04
C LEU A 41 17.33 20.25 -18.01
N MET A 42 18.56 19.98 -18.47
CA MET A 42 19.64 19.44 -17.65
C MET A 42 20.71 20.51 -17.41
N PHE A 43 21.16 20.69 -16.17
CA PHE A 43 22.14 21.73 -15.81
C PHE A 43 23.29 21.17 -14.95
N GLU A 44 24.52 21.51 -15.30
CA GLU A 44 25.68 21.23 -14.43
C GLU A 44 25.69 22.16 -13.23
N THR A 45 25.79 21.60 -12.02
CA THR A 45 25.77 22.37 -10.78
C THR A 45 26.35 21.57 -9.60
N ASP A 46 26.57 22.26 -8.49
CA ASP A 46 26.60 21.64 -7.17
C ASP A 46 25.25 21.85 -6.46
N ILE A 47 24.96 21.07 -5.41
CA ILE A 47 23.80 21.25 -4.53
C ILE A 47 24.30 21.49 -3.11
N ALA A 48 24.04 22.67 -2.56
CA ALA A 48 24.42 23.04 -1.20
C ALA A 48 23.28 22.82 -0.21
N ILE A 49 23.60 22.23 0.95
CA ILE A 49 22.64 21.80 1.97
C ILE A 49 23.06 22.32 3.35
N THR A 50 22.08 22.85 4.09
CA THR A 50 22.18 23.27 5.49
C THR A 50 21.20 22.45 6.33
N GLY A 51 21.71 21.62 7.25
CA GLY A 51 20.89 20.65 7.97
C GLY A 51 20.14 19.72 7.01
N ASP A 52 18.82 19.86 6.96
CA ASP A 52 17.89 19.11 6.10
C ASP A 52 17.40 19.91 4.89
N THR A 53 17.89 21.12 4.68
CA THR A 53 17.34 22.08 3.70
C THR A 53 18.35 22.37 2.60
N ILE A 54 17.91 22.28 1.34
CA ILE A 54 18.68 22.74 0.19
C ILE A 54 18.74 24.27 0.25
N VAL A 55 19.94 24.85 0.13
CA VAL A 55 20.15 26.30 0.17
C VAL A 55 20.75 26.88 -1.12
N GLY A 56 21.28 26.02 -2.00
CA GLY A 56 21.94 26.47 -3.23
C GLY A 56 21.90 25.42 -4.34
N THR A 57 21.65 25.89 -5.57
CA THR A 57 21.67 25.14 -6.84
C THR A 57 22.07 26.12 -7.95
N TYR A 58 22.35 25.64 -9.16
CA TYR A 58 22.82 26.43 -10.32
C TYR A 58 24.11 27.23 -10.04
N GLY A 59 25.02 26.65 -9.28
CA GLY A 59 26.26 27.30 -8.85
C GLY A 59 27.28 26.29 -8.35
N ARG A 60 28.46 26.80 -7.96
CA ARG A 60 29.51 26.00 -7.34
C ARG A 60 29.63 26.38 -5.87
N TYR A 61 29.82 25.38 -5.01
CA TYR A 61 29.76 25.55 -3.56
C TYR A 61 30.88 24.81 -2.83
N GLU A 62 31.32 25.38 -1.71
CA GLU A 62 32.17 24.70 -0.73
C GLU A 62 31.31 24.09 0.38
N GLY A 63 31.66 22.88 0.80
CA GLY A 63 30.95 22.15 1.85
C GLY A 63 31.91 21.63 2.92
N ARG A 64 31.47 21.64 4.17
CA ARG A 64 32.19 21.00 5.30
C ARG A 64 32.28 19.48 5.12
N ARG A 65 31.23 18.90 4.54
CA ARG A 65 31.20 17.53 4.03
C ARG A 65 30.88 17.59 2.54
N VAL A 66 31.42 16.65 1.78
CA VAL A 66 31.22 16.58 0.33
C VAL A 66 30.79 15.17 -0.06
N ILE A 67 29.74 15.09 -0.87
CA ILE A 67 29.37 13.91 -1.64
C ILE A 67 29.80 14.19 -3.08
N GLU A 68 30.65 13.34 -3.64
CA GLU A 68 31.12 13.50 -5.02
C GLU A 68 30.07 12.95 -5.99
N GLY A 69 29.40 13.85 -6.72
CA GLY A 69 28.36 13.54 -7.70
C GLY A 69 28.91 12.97 -9.01
N ARG A 70 30.12 13.35 -9.42
CA ARG A 70 30.85 12.79 -10.58
C ARG A 70 30.06 12.84 -11.89
N GLY A 71 29.31 13.93 -12.11
CA GLY A 71 28.45 14.12 -13.26
C GLY A 71 27.16 13.28 -13.26
N ARG A 72 26.83 12.58 -12.16
CA ARG A 72 25.54 11.87 -12.02
C ARG A 72 24.36 12.83 -12.06
N ILE A 73 23.20 12.29 -12.36
CA ILE A 73 21.99 13.07 -12.54
C ILE A 73 21.29 13.23 -11.20
N ALA A 74 21.03 14.46 -10.77
CA ALA A 74 20.26 14.73 -9.56
C ALA A 74 18.78 14.96 -9.90
N VAL A 75 17.90 14.21 -9.23
CA VAL A 75 16.44 14.39 -9.27
C VAL A 75 15.91 14.51 -7.83
N PRO A 76 14.69 15.03 -7.60
CA PRO A 76 14.10 15.03 -6.27
C PRO A 76 13.89 13.59 -5.77
N GLY A 77 13.92 13.42 -4.44
CA GLY A 77 13.45 12.22 -3.77
C GLY A 77 12.05 11.81 -4.22
N PHE A 78 11.82 10.52 -4.40
CA PHE A 78 10.53 9.99 -4.82
C PHE A 78 9.56 9.98 -3.64
N ILE A 79 8.28 10.17 -3.97
CA ILE A 79 7.16 10.22 -3.03
C ILE A 79 6.15 9.18 -3.47
N ASP A 80 6.01 8.13 -2.68
CA ASP A 80 4.92 7.17 -2.85
C ASP A 80 3.66 7.74 -2.22
N THR A 81 2.65 8.04 -3.04
CA THR A 81 1.48 8.79 -2.59
C THR A 81 0.43 7.98 -1.86
N HIS A 82 0.48 6.65 -1.95
CA HIS A 82 -0.50 5.78 -1.28
C HIS A 82 0.05 4.35 -1.22
N LEU A 83 0.16 3.81 -0.01
CA LEU A 83 0.56 2.42 0.20
C LEU A 83 0.13 1.87 1.55
N HIS A 84 0.17 0.55 1.67
CA HIS A 84 0.03 -0.19 2.91
C HIS A 84 1.35 -0.89 3.22
N VAL A 85 2.01 -0.49 4.31
CA VAL A 85 3.31 -1.10 4.68
C VAL A 85 3.10 -2.57 5.05
N GLU A 86 1.96 -2.88 5.65
CA GLU A 86 1.58 -4.23 6.05
C GLU A 86 1.57 -5.22 4.87
N SER A 87 1.23 -4.75 3.67
CA SER A 87 1.25 -5.55 2.43
C SER A 87 2.65 -5.89 1.94
N SER A 88 3.68 -5.21 2.48
CA SER A 88 5.08 -5.62 2.35
C SER A 88 5.47 -6.75 3.31
N LEU A 89 4.55 -7.22 4.17
CA LEU A 89 4.76 -8.32 5.13
C LEU A 89 5.92 -8.08 6.11
N VAL A 90 6.46 -6.86 6.17
CA VAL A 90 7.58 -6.48 7.04
C VAL A 90 7.20 -5.24 7.83
N THR A 91 7.86 -5.04 8.97
CA THR A 91 7.62 -3.85 9.80
C THR A 91 7.98 -2.55 9.07
N PRO A 92 7.45 -1.37 9.49
CA PRO A 92 7.80 -0.11 8.84
C PRO A 92 9.30 0.23 8.86
N LEU A 93 10.06 -0.28 9.84
CA LEU A 93 11.51 -0.09 9.89
C LEU A 93 12.25 -0.94 8.84
N GLU A 94 11.72 -2.11 8.49
CA GLU A 94 12.28 -2.94 7.43
C GLU A 94 11.81 -2.44 6.05
N PHE A 95 10.57 -1.96 5.94
CA PHE A 95 10.09 -1.29 4.73
C PHE A 95 10.95 -0.07 4.37
N ASP A 96 11.30 0.78 5.35
CA ASP A 96 12.26 1.89 5.15
C ASP A 96 13.62 1.43 4.59
N ARG A 97 14.16 0.30 5.08
CA ARG A 97 15.38 -0.29 4.51
C ARG A 97 15.19 -0.81 3.09
N CYS A 98 14.00 -1.32 2.80
CA CYS A 98 13.65 -1.91 1.52
C CYS A 98 13.52 -0.85 0.42
N VAL A 99 12.81 0.26 0.66
CA VAL A 99 12.45 1.22 -0.40
C VAL A 99 13.31 2.48 -0.46
N LEU A 100 13.89 2.93 0.66
CA LEU A 100 14.71 4.14 0.68
C LEU A 100 15.93 4.06 -0.26
N PRO A 101 16.66 2.92 -0.35
CA PRO A 101 17.76 2.77 -1.31
C PRO A 101 17.31 2.87 -2.79
N HIS A 102 16.03 2.65 -3.07
CA HIS A 102 15.43 2.82 -4.40
C HIS A 102 14.98 4.27 -4.70
N GLY A 103 15.32 5.23 -3.82
CA GLY A 103 15.03 6.66 -4.02
C GLY A 103 13.73 7.14 -3.38
N VAL A 104 12.98 6.26 -2.70
CA VAL A 104 11.73 6.62 -2.01
C VAL A 104 12.06 7.30 -0.68
N THR A 105 12.05 8.63 -0.70
CA THR A 105 12.38 9.45 0.48
C THR A 105 11.17 9.82 1.33
N THR A 106 9.96 9.68 0.78
CA THR A 106 8.68 9.92 1.44
C THR A 106 7.69 8.85 1.02
N ALA A 107 6.93 8.35 1.97
CA ALA A 107 5.83 7.42 1.74
C ALA A 107 4.61 7.88 2.54
N LEU A 108 3.45 7.91 1.90
CA LEU A 108 2.17 8.20 2.54
C LEU A 108 1.45 6.87 2.78
N CYS A 109 1.52 6.41 4.03
CA CYS A 109 1.01 5.12 4.42
C CYS A 109 -0.37 5.25 5.05
N ASP A 110 -1.30 4.42 4.59
CA ASP A 110 -2.54 4.12 5.30
C ASP A 110 -2.37 2.80 6.07
N PRO A 111 -2.25 2.84 7.42
CA PRO A 111 -2.13 1.64 8.24
C PRO A 111 -3.51 1.05 8.57
N HIS A 112 -4.46 1.05 7.62
CA HIS A 112 -5.81 0.55 7.85
C HIS A 112 -5.80 -0.94 8.18
N GLU A 113 -4.77 -1.67 7.75
CA GLU A 113 -4.68 -3.12 7.92
C GLU A 113 -4.50 -3.46 9.40
N ILE A 114 -3.43 -2.93 10.02
CA ILE A 114 -3.20 -3.13 11.45
C ILE A 114 -4.30 -2.46 12.30
N ALA A 115 -4.90 -1.37 11.82
CA ALA A 115 -5.96 -0.68 12.51
C ALA A 115 -7.25 -1.52 12.54
N ASN A 116 -7.58 -2.26 11.48
CA ASN A 116 -8.69 -3.20 11.49
C ASN A 116 -8.50 -4.35 12.49
N VAL A 117 -7.24 -4.72 12.79
CA VAL A 117 -6.92 -5.77 13.77
C VAL A 117 -6.84 -5.24 15.20
N LEU A 118 -6.17 -4.10 15.42
CA LEU A 118 -5.76 -3.63 16.76
C LEU A 118 -6.32 -2.25 17.13
N GLY A 119 -6.98 -1.55 16.21
CA GLY A 119 -7.48 -0.19 16.41
C GLY A 119 -6.35 0.80 16.74
N LEU A 120 -6.54 1.59 17.80
CA LEU A 120 -5.59 2.63 18.22
C LEU A 120 -4.20 2.07 18.61
N GLU A 121 -4.10 0.84 19.11
CA GLU A 121 -2.80 0.23 19.41
C GLU A 121 -1.94 0.10 18.15
N GLY A 122 -2.55 -0.35 17.04
CA GLY A 122 -1.89 -0.43 15.73
C GLY A 122 -1.45 0.93 15.22
N LEU A 123 -2.30 1.95 15.34
CA LEU A 123 -1.96 3.32 14.93
C LEU A 123 -0.81 3.90 15.75
N HIS A 124 -0.81 3.70 17.08
CA HIS A 124 0.30 4.16 17.93
C HIS A 124 1.62 3.47 17.57
N TYR A 125 1.59 2.17 17.25
CA TYR A 125 2.77 1.44 16.78
C TYR A 125 3.32 2.04 15.46
N PHE A 126 2.45 2.31 14.49
CA PHE A 126 2.85 2.93 13.23
C PHE A 126 3.42 4.33 13.41
N LEU A 127 2.80 5.17 14.23
CA LEU A 127 3.29 6.52 14.52
C LEU A 127 4.65 6.49 15.22
N ALA A 128 4.87 5.54 16.14
CA ALA A 128 6.16 5.33 16.77
C ALA A 128 7.23 4.89 15.75
N CYS A 129 6.89 3.98 14.84
CA CYS A 129 7.80 3.57 13.76
C CYS A 129 8.10 4.72 12.80
N ALA A 130 7.10 5.50 12.40
CA ALA A 130 7.27 6.65 11.51
C ALA A 130 8.22 7.72 12.07
N LEU A 131 8.25 7.90 13.39
CA LEU A 131 9.24 8.76 14.06
C LEU A 131 10.67 8.20 14.03
N ALA A 132 10.81 6.87 13.90
CA ALA A 132 12.09 6.17 13.92
C ALA A 132 12.69 5.93 12.52
N THR A 133 11.88 5.94 11.46
CA THR A 133 12.34 5.74 10.07
C THR A 133 13.35 6.80 9.62
N ALA A 134 14.25 6.40 8.70
CA ALA A 134 15.20 7.29 8.04
C ALA A 134 14.53 8.09 6.91
N MET A 135 13.67 7.46 6.11
CA MET A 135 12.75 8.16 5.20
C MET A 135 11.69 8.97 5.98
N ASP A 136 10.94 9.84 5.29
CA ASP A 136 9.77 10.48 5.90
C ASP A 136 8.50 9.65 5.64
N LEU A 137 8.26 8.66 6.51
CA LEU A 137 6.97 7.96 6.55
C LEU A 137 5.91 8.88 7.18
N ARG A 138 4.87 9.20 6.40
CA ARG A 138 3.67 9.92 6.86
C ARG A 138 2.51 8.96 6.98
N VAL A 139 1.68 9.17 7.98
CA VAL A 139 0.51 8.34 8.26
C VAL A 139 -0.75 9.11 7.90
N ASN A 140 -1.55 8.55 7.00
CA ASN A 140 -2.93 8.95 6.83
C ASN A 140 -3.79 8.12 7.78
N LEU A 141 -4.74 8.73 8.47
CA LEU A 141 -5.53 8.04 9.49
C LEU A 141 -6.65 7.21 8.85
N PRO A 142 -6.79 5.91 9.14
CA PRO A 142 -7.76 5.02 8.49
C PRO A 142 -9.20 5.50 8.58
N SER A 143 -9.88 5.66 7.46
CA SER A 143 -11.25 6.18 7.42
C SER A 143 -12.31 5.11 7.67
N CYS A 144 -12.01 3.85 7.32
CA CYS A 144 -12.96 2.75 7.19
C CYS A 144 -12.55 1.54 8.06
N VAL A 145 -12.59 1.70 9.38
CA VAL A 145 -12.37 0.62 10.36
C VAL A 145 -13.63 0.40 11.21
N PRO A 146 -14.42 -0.67 10.97
CA PRO A 146 -14.33 -1.60 9.83
C PRO A 146 -14.77 -0.97 8.50
N ALA A 147 -14.42 -1.61 7.39
CA ALA A 147 -14.83 -1.18 6.05
C ALA A 147 -16.33 -1.34 5.80
N THR A 148 -16.94 -2.37 6.41
CA THR A 148 -18.38 -2.64 6.30
C THR A 148 -18.94 -3.28 7.58
N HIS A 149 -20.27 -3.36 7.68
CA HIS A 149 -20.98 -4.05 8.76
C HIS A 149 -21.30 -5.52 8.42
N MET A 150 -20.96 -5.96 7.20
CA MET A 150 -21.25 -7.31 6.69
C MET A 150 -20.19 -8.36 7.06
N GLU A 151 -19.21 -7.98 7.88
CA GLU A 151 -18.17 -8.87 8.41
C GLU A 151 -17.71 -8.41 9.80
N THR A 152 -16.86 -9.22 10.41
CA THR A 152 -16.32 -9.00 11.75
C THR A 152 -14.85 -8.55 11.67
N ALA A 153 -14.57 -7.29 12.04
CA ALA A 153 -13.21 -6.79 12.25
C ALA A 153 -12.78 -6.88 13.72
N GLY A 154 -11.47 -6.74 13.96
CA GLY A 154 -10.87 -6.70 15.30
C GLY A 154 -11.08 -5.38 16.03
N ALA A 155 -11.40 -4.31 15.31
CA ALA A 155 -11.59 -2.97 15.88
C ALA A 155 -12.67 -2.15 15.16
N ARG A 156 -13.00 -1.02 15.78
CA ARG A 156 -13.82 0.06 15.21
C ARG A 156 -13.20 1.40 15.59
N LEU A 157 -13.07 2.31 14.63
CA LEU A 157 -12.56 3.66 14.85
C LEU A 157 -13.61 4.71 14.49
N SER A 158 -13.93 5.57 15.45
CA SER A 158 -14.80 6.74 15.29
C SER A 158 -13.99 7.97 14.89
N ALA A 159 -14.67 9.03 14.45
CA ALA A 159 -14.02 10.32 14.20
C ALA A 159 -13.28 10.87 15.44
N ALA A 160 -13.82 10.64 16.65
CA ALA A 160 -13.22 11.10 17.89
C ALA A 160 -11.89 10.38 18.20
N ASP A 161 -11.81 9.08 17.89
CA ASP A 161 -10.58 8.30 18.06
C ASP A 161 -9.46 8.84 17.17
N LEU A 162 -9.78 9.15 15.91
CA LEU A 162 -8.83 9.69 14.93
C LEU A 162 -8.38 11.12 15.27
N LEU A 163 -9.30 11.98 15.71
CA LEU A 163 -8.98 13.35 16.13
C LEU A 163 -7.97 13.41 17.27
N GLY A 164 -7.95 12.39 18.14
CA GLY A 164 -6.93 12.26 19.19
C GLY A 164 -5.49 12.14 18.66
N LEU A 165 -5.32 11.77 17.40
CA LEU A 165 -4.02 11.57 16.73
C LEU A 165 -3.72 12.65 15.68
N ALA A 166 -4.69 13.47 15.28
CA ALA A 166 -4.58 14.37 14.13
C ALA A 166 -3.40 15.36 14.22
N ASP A 167 -3.05 15.81 15.42
CA ASP A 167 -1.94 16.75 15.65
C ASP A 167 -0.56 16.08 15.81
N HIS A 168 -0.48 14.75 15.68
CA HIS A 168 0.79 14.04 15.72
C HIS A 168 1.68 14.48 14.53
N PRO A 169 2.99 14.75 14.73
CA PRO A 169 3.85 15.31 13.68
C PRO A 169 4.05 14.42 12.44
N LYS A 170 3.69 13.14 12.54
CA LYS A 170 3.71 12.18 11.43
C LYS A 170 2.35 11.94 10.79
N VAL A 171 1.26 12.41 11.39
CA VAL A 171 -0.06 12.35 10.76
C VAL A 171 -0.14 13.46 9.72
N LEU A 172 -0.60 13.10 8.52
CA LEU A 172 -0.82 14.04 7.44
C LEU A 172 -2.32 14.27 7.26
N ASP A 173 -3.04 13.25 6.81
CA ASP A 173 -4.39 13.39 6.27
C ASP A 173 -5.35 12.27 6.74
N LEU A 174 -6.58 12.28 6.24
CA LEU A 174 -7.49 11.13 6.33
C LEU A 174 -7.19 10.18 5.18
N ALA A 175 -7.04 8.89 5.49
CA ALA A 175 -6.75 7.87 4.51
C ALA A 175 -7.97 7.53 3.65
N GLU A 176 -7.80 6.54 2.77
CA GLU A 176 -8.70 6.32 1.65
C GLU A 176 -10.15 6.12 2.08
N VAL A 177 -11.06 6.83 1.43
CA VAL A 177 -12.49 6.76 1.75
C VAL A 177 -13.19 5.73 0.87
N MET A 178 -12.92 4.46 1.16
CA MET A 178 -13.44 3.29 0.42
C MET A 178 -14.96 3.10 0.55
N ASN A 179 -15.58 3.54 1.65
CA ASN A 179 -17.03 3.57 1.79
C ASN A 179 -17.65 4.75 1.01
N PHE A 180 -17.36 4.84 -0.29
CA PHE A 180 -17.99 5.81 -1.19
C PHE A 180 -19.52 5.74 -1.23
N PRO A 181 -20.19 4.56 -1.09
CA PRO A 181 -21.65 4.51 -1.01
C PRO A 181 -22.16 5.25 0.23
N GLY A 182 -21.48 5.09 1.38
CA GLY A 182 -21.75 5.83 2.60
C GLY A 182 -21.56 7.34 2.43
N VAL A 183 -20.53 7.78 1.68
CA VAL A 183 -20.37 9.21 1.35
C VAL A 183 -21.57 9.74 0.56
N LEU A 184 -21.97 9.06 -0.52
CA LEU A 184 -23.08 9.49 -1.38
C LEU A 184 -24.43 9.44 -0.67
N ALA A 185 -24.62 8.44 0.20
CA ALA A 185 -25.79 8.29 1.05
C ALA A 185 -25.79 9.20 2.29
N LYS A 186 -24.67 9.86 2.58
CA LYS A 186 -24.44 10.68 3.78
C LYS A 186 -24.61 9.87 5.08
N ASP A 187 -23.98 8.69 5.12
CA ASP A 187 -23.86 7.89 6.32
C ASP A 187 -23.34 8.72 7.50
N PRO A 188 -23.99 8.70 8.67
CA PRO A 188 -23.62 9.57 9.80
C PRO A 188 -22.18 9.42 10.28
N ASP A 189 -21.64 8.19 10.40
CA ASP A 189 -20.26 7.97 10.87
C ASP A 189 -19.26 8.52 9.85
N MET A 190 -19.52 8.29 8.56
CA MET A 190 -18.70 8.85 7.51
C MET A 190 -18.74 10.38 7.48
N MET A 191 -19.92 10.99 7.65
CA MET A 191 -20.04 12.45 7.68
C MET A 191 -19.30 13.07 8.88
N GLU A 192 -19.29 12.41 10.03
CA GLU A 192 -18.52 12.85 11.21
C GLU A 192 -17.00 12.85 10.91
N LYS A 193 -16.49 11.78 10.28
CA LYS A 193 -15.07 11.69 9.87
C LYS A 193 -14.71 12.74 8.83
N LEU A 194 -15.52 12.91 7.79
CA LEU A 194 -15.25 13.91 6.74
C LEU A 194 -15.29 15.35 7.28
N ALA A 195 -16.18 15.64 8.24
CA ALA A 195 -16.24 16.95 8.89
C ALA A 195 -15.01 17.19 9.78
N ALA A 196 -14.60 16.17 10.54
CA ALA A 196 -13.44 16.22 11.44
C ALA A 196 -12.11 16.50 10.71
N PHE A 197 -11.99 16.08 9.45
CA PHE A 197 -10.79 16.25 8.60
C PHE A 197 -11.02 17.24 7.45
N SER A 198 -11.97 18.17 7.59
CA SER A 198 -12.36 19.08 6.50
C SER A 198 -11.30 20.10 6.10
N ASP A 199 -10.31 20.35 6.97
CA ASP A 199 -9.15 21.23 6.76
C ASP A 199 -7.91 20.49 6.23
N ARG A 200 -8.02 19.18 6.01
CA ARG A 200 -6.95 18.28 5.57
C ARG A 200 -7.29 17.64 4.22
N THR A 201 -6.30 17.04 3.58
CA THR A 201 -6.57 16.17 2.42
C THR A 201 -7.36 14.96 2.90
N ARG A 202 -8.24 14.46 2.04
CA ARG A 202 -8.96 13.20 2.24
C ARG A 202 -8.68 12.34 1.03
N ASP A 203 -7.99 11.24 1.27
CA ASP A 203 -7.61 10.28 0.23
C ASP A 203 -8.86 9.53 -0.26
N GLY A 204 -8.90 9.16 -1.53
CA GLY A 204 -10.09 8.59 -2.16
C GLY A 204 -9.87 7.18 -2.69
N HIS A 205 -10.96 6.42 -2.62
CA HIS A 205 -11.09 5.07 -3.14
C HIS A 205 -12.46 4.96 -3.78
N ALA A 206 -12.53 5.21 -5.10
CA ALA A 206 -13.78 5.37 -5.82
C ALA A 206 -13.79 4.57 -7.13
N PRO A 207 -13.72 3.22 -7.07
CA PRO A 207 -13.72 2.36 -8.25
C PRO A 207 -15.04 2.54 -9.02
N LEU A 208 -14.94 2.82 -10.33
CA LEU A 208 -16.08 2.90 -11.25
C LEU A 208 -17.08 4.03 -10.96
N VAL A 209 -16.79 4.93 -10.02
CA VAL A 209 -17.65 6.08 -9.70
C VAL A 209 -17.51 7.16 -10.79
N ARG A 210 -18.62 7.52 -11.44
CA ARG A 210 -18.68 8.37 -12.64
C ARG A 210 -19.79 9.41 -12.56
N GLY A 211 -19.79 10.38 -13.47
CA GLY A 211 -20.94 11.26 -13.71
C GLY A 211 -21.28 12.18 -12.54
N LEU A 212 -22.55 12.15 -12.11
CA LEU A 212 -23.04 12.97 -11.02
C LEU A 212 -22.64 12.43 -9.64
N ASP A 213 -22.50 11.12 -9.50
CA ASP A 213 -22.05 10.51 -8.25
C ASP A 213 -20.60 10.90 -7.95
N LEU A 214 -19.75 10.92 -8.98
CA LEU A 214 -18.39 11.43 -8.85
C LEU A 214 -18.36 12.92 -8.42
N ASN A 215 -19.32 13.74 -8.88
CA ASN A 215 -19.44 15.11 -8.37
C ASN A 215 -19.78 15.13 -6.88
N GLY A 216 -20.69 14.26 -6.44
CA GLY A 216 -21.07 14.15 -5.03
C GLY A 216 -19.88 13.77 -4.15
N TYR A 217 -19.11 12.77 -4.59
CA TYR A 217 -17.92 12.30 -3.88
C TYR A 217 -16.82 13.37 -3.78
N ILE A 218 -16.49 14.05 -4.89
CA ILE A 218 -15.53 15.16 -4.90
C ILE A 218 -16.06 16.35 -4.08
N ALA A 219 -17.35 16.66 -4.14
CA ALA A 219 -17.96 17.75 -3.36
C ALA A 219 -17.93 17.51 -1.85
N ALA A 220 -17.79 16.25 -1.41
CA ALA A 220 -17.53 15.92 -0.01
C ALA A 220 -16.10 16.28 0.44
N GLY A 221 -15.24 16.68 -0.50
CA GLY A 221 -13.89 17.19 -0.29
C GLY A 221 -12.79 16.13 -0.40
N ILE A 222 -13.11 14.98 -1.02
CA ILE A 222 -12.16 13.92 -1.33
C ILE A 222 -11.37 14.33 -2.57
N ALA A 223 -10.03 14.28 -2.48
CA ALA A 223 -9.15 15.07 -3.35
C ALA A 223 -8.45 14.27 -4.46
N ASN A 224 -8.33 12.96 -4.28
CA ASN A 224 -7.56 12.07 -5.14
C ASN A 224 -8.21 10.68 -5.25
N ASP A 225 -7.73 9.83 -6.13
CA ASP A 225 -8.19 8.45 -6.30
C ASP A 225 -7.09 7.57 -6.88
N HIS A 226 -6.95 6.33 -6.38
CA HIS A 226 -6.04 5.32 -6.90
C HIS A 226 -6.75 4.13 -7.58
N GLU A 227 -8.09 4.12 -7.63
CA GLU A 227 -8.89 2.99 -8.14
C GLU A 227 -9.29 3.10 -9.63
N SER A 228 -8.70 4.06 -10.35
CA SER A 228 -8.94 4.24 -11.77
C SER A 228 -8.22 3.19 -12.62
N THR A 229 -8.91 2.14 -13.04
CA THR A 229 -8.32 1.06 -13.86
C THR A 229 -8.33 1.33 -15.38
N GLY A 230 -8.80 2.50 -15.81
CA GLY A 230 -8.94 2.85 -17.22
C GLY A 230 -8.78 4.35 -17.51
N ALA A 231 -8.14 4.66 -18.64
CA ALA A 231 -7.82 6.03 -19.04
C ALA A 231 -9.04 6.97 -19.13
N GLU A 232 -10.20 6.46 -19.54
CA GLU A 232 -11.43 7.26 -19.61
C GLU A 232 -11.90 7.70 -18.22
N GLU A 233 -11.80 6.82 -17.22
CA GLU A 233 -12.13 7.12 -15.82
C GLU A 233 -11.23 8.20 -15.27
N ALA A 234 -9.93 7.96 -15.39
CA ALA A 234 -8.91 8.83 -14.86
C ALA A 234 -9.03 10.22 -15.49
N LEU A 235 -9.29 10.31 -16.80
CA LEU A 235 -9.51 11.59 -17.47
C LEU A 235 -10.77 12.31 -16.99
N GLU A 236 -11.85 11.60 -16.69
CA GLU A 236 -13.04 12.23 -16.10
C GLU A 236 -12.73 12.80 -14.72
N LYS A 237 -12.07 12.01 -13.86
CA LYS A 237 -11.63 12.42 -12.50
C LYS A 237 -10.73 13.65 -12.55
N ILE A 238 -9.71 13.65 -13.41
CA ILE A 238 -8.81 14.80 -13.63
C ILE A 238 -9.57 16.04 -14.10
N ARG A 239 -10.50 15.90 -15.06
CA ARG A 239 -11.30 17.03 -15.57
C ARG A 239 -12.21 17.64 -14.53
N LYS A 240 -12.59 16.88 -13.49
CA LYS A 240 -13.35 17.36 -12.34
C LYS A 240 -12.46 17.90 -11.20
N GLY A 241 -11.14 17.93 -11.41
CA GLY A 241 -10.18 18.51 -10.47
C GLY A 241 -9.61 17.53 -9.43
N MET A 242 -9.89 16.24 -9.56
CA MET A 242 -9.34 15.19 -8.69
C MET A 242 -7.93 14.79 -9.18
N HIS A 243 -7.01 14.54 -8.25
CA HIS A 243 -5.74 13.91 -8.61
C HIS A 243 -5.95 12.41 -8.83
N VAL A 244 -5.27 11.83 -9.82
CA VAL A 244 -5.27 10.37 -10.00
C VAL A 244 -3.90 9.84 -9.62
N LEU A 245 -3.88 8.88 -8.70
CA LEU A 245 -2.69 8.19 -8.25
C LEU A 245 -2.60 6.90 -9.08
N ILE A 246 -1.63 6.85 -9.99
CA ILE A 246 -1.43 5.69 -10.87
C ILE A 246 -0.79 4.58 -10.04
N ARG A 247 -1.52 3.49 -9.85
CA ARG A 247 -1.11 2.33 -9.05
C ARG A 247 -0.30 1.31 -9.85
N GLU A 248 0.78 0.81 -9.24
CA GLU A 248 1.52 -0.37 -9.73
C GLU A 248 2.01 -1.24 -8.55
N GLY A 249 1.08 -2.04 -8.02
CA GLY A 249 1.30 -3.00 -6.95
C GLY A 249 1.62 -4.42 -7.47
N SER A 250 1.61 -5.38 -6.55
CA SER A 250 1.87 -6.80 -6.85
C SER A 250 0.71 -7.47 -7.60
N VAL A 251 -0.54 -7.11 -7.26
CA VAL A 251 -1.75 -7.60 -7.95
C VAL A 251 -2.33 -6.53 -8.86
N CYS A 252 -2.53 -5.31 -8.37
CA CYS A 252 -3.12 -4.22 -9.13
C CYS A 252 -2.08 -3.50 -9.99
N LYS A 253 -2.15 -3.67 -11.31
CA LYS A 253 -1.19 -3.12 -12.27
C LYS A 253 -1.87 -2.18 -13.26
N ASP A 254 -1.98 -0.90 -12.90
CA ASP A 254 -2.73 0.12 -13.66
C ASP A 254 -1.82 1.03 -14.49
N LEU A 255 -0.49 1.01 -14.27
CA LEU A 255 0.46 1.89 -14.95
C LEU A 255 0.34 1.79 -16.47
N LYS A 256 0.27 0.58 -17.01
CA LYS A 256 0.16 0.37 -18.46
C LYS A 256 -1.12 0.97 -19.05
N ALA A 257 -2.24 0.87 -18.32
CA ALA A 257 -3.54 1.37 -18.77
C ALA A 257 -3.61 2.91 -18.71
N LEU A 258 -2.92 3.51 -17.73
CA LEU A 258 -2.94 4.96 -17.49
C LEU A 258 -1.76 5.72 -18.09
N ALA A 259 -0.66 5.06 -18.45
CA ALA A 259 0.51 5.70 -19.08
C ALA A 259 0.17 6.61 -20.27
N PRO A 260 -0.79 6.28 -21.18
CA PRO A 260 -1.12 7.16 -22.30
C PRO A 260 -1.65 8.55 -21.89
N ILE A 261 -2.21 8.68 -20.68
CA ILE A 261 -2.71 9.96 -20.17
C ILE A 261 -1.69 10.73 -19.34
N LEU A 262 -0.53 10.15 -19.03
CA LEU A 262 0.56 10.81 -18.32
C LEU A 262 1.46 11.55 -19.30
N ASN A 263 1.28 12.87 -19.39
CA ASN A 263 2.09 13.77 -20.21
C ASN A 263 2.33 15.09 -19.47
N VAL A 264 3.11 16.01 -20.05
CA VAL A 264 3.49 17.26 -19.37
C VAL A 264 2.29 18.13 -18.98
N ALA A 265 1.18 18.09 -19.72
CA ALA A 265 -0.01 18.89 -19.43
C ALA A 265 -0.87 18.30 -18.32
N THR A 266 -0.94 16.97 -18.22
CA THR A 266 -1.74 16.24 -17.22
C THR A 266 -0.94 15.86 -15.97
N SER A 267 0.39 15.82 -16.04
CA SER A 267 1.25 15.42 -14.93
C SER A 267 1.00 16.18 -13.63
N PRO A 268 0.57 17.46 -13.59
CA PRO A 268 0.25 18.13 -12.33
C PRO A 268 -0.90 17.47 -11.54
N PHE A 269 -1.75 16.67 -12.19
CA PHE A 269 -2.88 15.96 -11.58
C PHE A 269 -2.66 14.44 -11.51
N LEU A 270 -1.45 13.97 -11.81
CA LEU A 270 -1.08 12.56 -11.79
C LEU A 270 0.10 12.34 -10.86
N ALA A 271 0.02 11.32 -10.03
CA ALA A 271 1.11 10.87 -9.17
C ALA A 271 1.25 9.34 -9.25
N PHE A 272 2.33 8.79 -8.69
CA PHE A 272 2.53 7.33 -8.61
C PHE A 272 2.29 6.83 -7.18
N CYS A 273 1.63 5.69 -7.07
CA CYS A 273 1.50 4.93 -5.84
C CYS A 273 1.78 3.44 -6.07
N THR A 274 2.23 2.72 -5.05
CA THR A 274 2.35 1.26 -5.15
C THR A 274 1.19 0.50 -4.56
N ASP A 275 0.42 1.12 -3.67
CA ASP A 275 -0.64 0.42 -2.94
C ASP A 275 -0.02 -0.83 -2.26
N ASP A 276 -0.50 -2.03 -2.57
CA ASP A 276 0.05 -3.30 -2.09
C ASP A 276 1.27 -3.81 -2.88
N ARG A 277 2.47 -3.80 -2.26
CA ARG A 277 3.68 -4.39 -2.87
C ARG A 277 4.53 -5.17 -1.87
N ASN A 278 4.86 -6.42 -2.23
CA ASN A 278 5.68 -7.29 -1.38
C ASN A 278 7.20 -7.13 -1.66
N PRO A 279 8.08 -7.51 -0.70
CA PRO A 279 9.53 -7.34 -0.82
C PRO A 279 10.16 -8.15 -1.96
N LEU A 280 9.54 -9.28 -2.32
CA LEU A 280 10.02 -10.10 -3.43
C LEU A 280 9.87 -9.37 -4.77
N GLU A 281 8.73 -8.73 -5.02
CA GLU A 281 8.55 -7.88 -6.21
C GLU A 281 9.45 -6.64 -6.16
N ILE A 282 9.64 -6.03 -5.00
CA ILE A 282 10.55 -4.88 -4.84
C ILE A 282 11.98 -5.28 -5.18
N ALA A 283 12.46 -6.44 -4.71
CA ALA A 283 13.79 -6.95 -5.00
C ALA A 283 13.99 -7.27 -6.49
N HIS A 284 12.94 -7.71 -7.20
CA HIS A 284 13.01 -8.09 -8.61
C HIS A 284 12.86 -6.92 -9.58
N GLU A 285 11.92 -6.02 -9.32
CA GLU A 285 11.52 -4.96 -10.26
C GLU A 285 11.99 -3.57 -9.81
N GLY A 286 12.07 -3.34 -8.49
CA GLY A 286 12.18 -2.03 -7.85
C GLY A 286 10.86 -1.57 -7.22
N HIS A 287 10.82 -0.30 -6.83
CA HIS A 287 9.66 0.37 -6.24
C HIS A 287 9.16 1.49 -7.16
N LEU A 288 9.23 2.77 -6.77
CA LEU A 288 8.88 3.87 -7.68
C LEU A 288 9.88 4.01 -8.85
N ASP A 289 11.12 3.58 -8.69
CA ASP A 289 12.12 3.58 -9.77
C ASP A 289 11.69 2.65 -10.93
N PHE A 290 11.02 1.53 -10.62
CA PHE A 290 10.40 0.64 -11.60
C PHE A 290 9.31 1.37 -12.38
N MET A 291 8.42 2.07 -11.68
CA MET A 291 7.30 2.78 -12.31
C MET A 291 7.79 3.90 -13.23
N ILE A 292 8.79 4.68 -12.79
CA ILE A 292 9.41 5.74 -13.59
C ILE A 292 10.02 5.15 -14.87
N ARG A 293 10.89 4.13 -14.74
CA ARG A 293 11.52 3.47 -15.89
C ARG A 293 10.48 2.88 -16.84
N THR A 294 9.46 2.21 -16.31
CA THR A 294 8.41 1.55 -17.11
C THR A 294 7.54 2.57 -17.83
N ALA A 295 7.19 3.68 -17.19
CA ALA A 295 6.46 4.78 -17.82
C ALA A 295 7.26 5.38 -18.98
N ILE A 296 8.54 5.71 -18.76
CA ILE A 296 9.41 6.29 -19.79
C ILE A 296 9.59 5.32 -20.96
N ALA A 297 9.85 4.03 -20.67
CA ALA A 297 9.95 2.99 -21.70
C ALA A 297 8.65 2.80 -22.51
N SER A 298 7.50 3.16 -21.92
CA SER A 298 6.19 3.13 -22.58
C SER A 298 5.88 4.41 -23.38
N GLY A 299 6.80 5.36 -23.45
CA GLY A 299 6.66 6.60 -24.22
C GLY A 299 6.22 7.84 -23.41
N VAL A 300 6.12 7.74 -22.08
CA VAL A 300 5.87 8.90 -21.21
C VAL A 300 7.11 9.81 -21.22
N PRO A 301 6.96 11.13 -21.41
CA PRO A 301 8.09 12.04 -21.30
C PRO A 301 8.72 12.00 -19.90
N ALA A 302 10.05 11.91 -19.80
CA ALA A 302 10.76 11.84 -18.51
C ALA A 302 10.33 12.97 -17.54
N LEU A 303 10.14 14.19 -18.05
CA LEU A 303 9.65 15.31 -17.25
C LEU A 303 8.30 15.01 -16.56
N ALA A 304 7.37 14.36 -17.27
CA ALA A 304 6.06 14.01 -16.72
C ALA A 304 6.18 12.88 -15.67
N ALA A 305 7.00 11.85 -15.94
CA ALA A 305 7.23 10.74 -15.02
C ALA A 305 7.87 11.20 -13.71
N TYR A 306 8.94 12.01 -13.78
CA TYR A 306 9.61 12.52 -12.57
C TYR A 306 8.76 13.54 -11.80
N ARG A 307 7.90 14.32 -12.47
CA ARG A 307 6.90 15.16 -11.77
C ARG A 307 5.89 14.32 -11.02
N ALA A 308 5.35 13.28 -11.66
CA ALA A 308 4.40 12.35 -11.02
C ALA A 308 5.01 11.68 -9.78
N ALA A 309 6.29 11.31 -9.84
CA ALA A 309 7.02 10.72 -8.71
C ALA A 309 7.45 11.71 -7.61
N SER A 310 7.30 13.03 -7.82
CA SER A 310 7.84 14.03 -6.88
C SER A 310 6.96 15.29 -6.73
N THR A 311 7.06 16.28 -7.62
CA THR A 311 6.37 17.57 -7.44
C THR A 311 4.85 17.43 -7.42
N SER A 312 4.29 16.61 -8.31
CA SER A 312 2.84 16.38 -8.38
C SER A 312 2.36 15.58 -7.16
N ALA A 313 3.10 14.55 -6.77
CA ALA A 313 2.88 13.79 -5.54
C ALA A 313 2.88 14.70 -4.29
N ALA A 314 3.88 15.58 -4.17
CA ALA A 314 3.96 16.55 -3.08
C ALA A 314 2.76 17.51 -3.09
N THR A 315 2.36 17.99 -4.28
CA THR A 315 1.25 18.94 -4.45
C THR A 315 -0.09 18.30 -4.08
N ALA A 316 -0.32 17.04 -4.47
CA ALA A 316 -1.56 16.31 -4.21
C ALA A 316 -1.89 16.19 -2.72
N PHE A 317 -0.86 16.25 -1.85
CA PHE A 317 -0.99 16.14 -0.39
C PHE A 317 -0.46 17.38 0.37
N GLY A 318 -0.37 18.53 -0.31
CA GLY A 318 0.00 19.80 0.33
C GLY A 318 1.42 19.86 0.92
N LEU A 319 2.34 18.96 0.52
CA LEU A 319 3.72 18.94 0.98
C LEU A 319 4.54 20.04 0.30
N THR A 320 4.51 21.23 0.88
CA THR A 320 5.17 22.42 0.31
C THR A 320 6.68 22.47 0.54
N ASP A 321 7.26 21.57 1.33
CA ASP A 321 8.69 21.57 1.64
C ASP A 321 9.51 20.74 0.66
N ARG A 322 8.93 19.90 -0.22
CA ARG A 322 9.69 18.93 -1.04
C ARG A 322 9.17 18.80 -2.47
N GLY A 323 9.64 17.77 -3.18
CA GLY A 323 9.25 17.46 -4.55
C GLY A 323 10.03 18.22 -5.63
N LEU A 324 11.02 19.04 -5.24
CA LEU A 324 11.92 19.78 -6.13
C LEU A 324 13.31 19.90 -5.49
N VAL A 325 14.37 19.81 -6.30
CA VAL A 325 15.74 20.14 -5.86
C VAL A 325 15.95 21.64 -6.04
N ALA A 326 15.55 22.43 -5.05
CA ALA A 326 15.60 23.89 -5.10
C ALA A 326 15.83 24.50 -3.71
N PRO A 327 16.40 25.72 -3.61
CA PRO A 327 16.57 26.40 -2.34
C PRO A 327 15.27 26.52 -1.54
N GLY A 328 15.35 26.26 -0.23
CA GLY A 328 14.21 26.24 0.68
C GLY A 328 13.44 24.92 0.72
N ARG A 329 13.77 23.94 -0.15
CA ARG A 329 13.19 22.60 -0.12
C ARG A 329 13.98 21.66 0.80
N ARG A 330 13.32 20.62 1.30
CA ARG A 330 13.92 19.49 2.01
C ARG A 330 14.92 18.80 1.08
N ALA A 331 16.08 18.46 1.62
CA ALA A 331 17.18 17.82 0.93
C ALA A 331 16.94 16.31 0.77
N ASP A 332 15.90 16.01 0.00
CA ASP A 332 15.57 14.69 -0.52
C ASP A 332 15.97 14.63 -1.99
N ILE A 333 17.04 13.91 -2.27
CA ILE A 333 17.71 13.93 -3.57
C ILE A 333 18.11 12.50 -3.93
N VAL A 334 17.83 12.10 -5.16
CA VAL A 334 18.31 10.84 -5.74
C VAL A 334 19.36 11.18 -6.79
N LEU A 335 20.51 10.50 -6.73
CA LEU A 335 21.51 10.52 -7.78
C LEU A 335 21.32 9.29 -8.67
N LEU A 336 21.27 9.52 -9.97
CA LEU A 336 21.06 8.50 -10.99
C LEU A 336 22.28 8.38 -11.91
N ASP A 337 22.61 7.15 -12.30
CA ASP A 337 23.56 6.88 -13.39
C ASP A 337 22.88 7.00 -14.76
N ASP A 338 21.57 6.75 -14.83
CA ASP A 338 20.75 6.86 -16.04
C ASP A 338 19.35 7.43 -15.73
N LEU A 339 18.92 8.41 -16.53
CA LEU A 339 17.62 9.09 -16.34
C LEU A 339 16.46 8.22 -16.83
N ASP A 340 16.57 7.64 -18.02
CA ASP A 340 15.45 6.91 -18.62
C ASP A 340 15.26 5.54 -17.95
N GLY A 341 16.36 4.88 -17.56
CA GLY A 341 16.37 3.67 -16.76
C GLY A 341 16.09 3.90 -15.27
N CYS A 342 16.06 5.15 -14.79
CA CYS A 342 15.98 5.51 -13.38
C CYS A 342 16.96 4.70 -12.51
N ALA A 343 18.21 4.55 -12.97
CA ALA A 343 19.21 3.73 -12.30
C ALA A 343 19.77 4.47 -11.07
N VAL A 344 19.22 4.18 -9.89
CA VAL A 344 19.59 4.83 -8.61
C VAL A 344 21.00 4.43 -8.18
N SER A 345 21.85 5.42 -7.94
CA SER A 345 23.23 5.25 -7.47
C SER A 345 23.37 5.55 -5.98
N ASP A 346 22.83 6.70 -5.56
CA ASP A 346 22.95 7.22 -4.20
C ASP A 346 21.68 7.97 -3.83
N VAL A 347 21.29 7.93 -2.56
CA VAL A 347 20.11 8.65 -2.05
C VAL A 347 20.52 9.52 -0.86
N VAL A 348 20.02 10.74 -0.83
CA VAL A 348 20.16 11.67 0.29
C VAL A 348 18.77 11.97 0.85
N ALA A 349 18.53 11.64 2.12
CA ALA A 349 17.25 11.82 2.80
C ALA A 349 17.38 12.82 3.95
N ALA A 350 16.71 13.97 3.85
CA ALA A 350 16.91 15.13 4.74
C ALA A 350 18.40 15.47 4.96
N GLY A 351 19.18 15.56 3.87
CA GLY A 351 20.59 15.95 3.94
C GLY A 351 21.52 14.88 4.52
N ARG A 352 21.06 13.64 4.67
CA ARG A 352 21.84 12.49 5.14
C ARG A 352 22.00 11.49 4.00
N LEU A 353 23.23 11.12 3.69
CA LEU A 353 23.51 10.03 2.74
C LEU A 353 22.95 8.72 3.30
N VAL A 354 22.18 8.02 2.49
CA VAL A 354 21.58 6.73 2.84
C VAL A 354 22.65 5.65 2.82
N GLY A 355 22.68 4.83 3.86
CA GLY A 355 23.62 3.72 4.00
C GLY A 355 23.38 2.93 5.30
N PRO A 356 24.11 1.82 5.52
CA PRO A 356 23.88 0.93 6.67
C PRO A 356 23.92 1.65 8.03
N ASP A 357 24.84 2.59 8.21
CA ASP A 357 24.99 3.35 9.46
C ASP A 357 23.76 4.21 9.77
N LEU A 358 23.07 4.73 8.74
CA LEU A 358 21.85 5.51 8.92
C LEU A 358 20.73 4.66 9.51
N PHE A 359 20.59 3.42 9.04
CA PHE A 359 19.58 2.48 9.54
C PHE A 359 19.92 1.93 10.92
N ALA A 360 21.21 1.68 11.20
CA ALA A 360 21.69 1.21 12.48
C ALA A 360 21.53 2.24 13.62
N ALA A 361 21.53 3.53 13.28
CA ALA A 361 21.34 4.62 14.25
C ALA A 361 19.88 4.87 14.66
N ARG A 362 18.91 4.18 14.03
CA ARG A 362 17.47 4.34 14.33
C ARG A 362 17.13 3.73 15.71
N PRO A 363 16.21 4.33 16.47
CA PRO A 363 15.70 3.70 17.68
C PRO A 363 14.86 2.47 17.32
N SER A 364 14.91 1.43 18.16
CA SER A 364 14.03 0.26 18.04
C SER A 364 12.62 0.59 18.53
N VAL A 365 11.61 0.02 17.89
CA VAL A 365 10.20 0.08 18.34
C VAL A 365 9.73 -1.34 18.68
N ALA A 366 9.11 -1.51 19.85
CA ALA A 366 8.61 -2.81 20.27
C ALA A 366 7.41 -3.23 19.40
N PRO A 367 7.32 -4.52 19.00
CA PRO A 367 6.18 -5.00 18.23
C PRO A 367 4.91 -5.11 19.07
N VAL A 368 3.76 -5.08 18.40
CA VAL A 368 2.41 -5.18 18.98
C VAL A 368 1.61 -6.33 18.35
N GLY A 369 0.47 -6.69 18.94
CA GLY A 369 -0.46 -7.65 18.32
C GLY A 369 0.05 -9.08 18.17
N LEU A 370 1.04 -9.51 18.95
CA LEU A 370 1.65 -10.85 18.88
C LEU A 370 0.69 -12.00 19.23
N ASP A 371 -0.44 -11.69 19.87
CA ASP A 371 -1.48 -12.63 20.28
C ASP A 371 -2.84 -12.29 19.62
N SER A 372 -2.78 -11.73 18.40
CA SER A 372 -3.95 -11.32 17.60
C SER A 372 -4.66 -12.45 16.86
N MET A 373 -4.06 -13.66 16.82
CA MET A 373 -4.67 -14.83 16.19
C MET A 373 -5.46 -15.63 17.23
N ARG A 374 -6.75 -15.34 17.33
CA ARG A 374 -7.70 -15.94 18.30
C ARG A 374 -8.77 -16.79 17.64
N ALA A 375 -8.51 -17.26 16.42
CA ALA A 375 -9.41 -18.13 15.69
C ALA A 375 -9.70 -19.44 16.45
N PRO A 376 -10.91 -20.00 16.32
CA PRO A 376 -11.21 -21.33 16.85
C PRO A 376 -10.39 -22.41 16.13
N THR A 377 -10.16 -23.53 16.80
CA THR A 377 -9.68 -24.75 16.12
C THR A 377 -10.78 -25.29 15.23
N VAL A 378 -10.46 -25.55 13.96
CA VAL A 378 -11.40 -26.04 12.95
C VAL A 378 -11.07 -27.46 12.49
N SER A 379 -12.05 -28.13 11.91
CA SER A 379 -12.01 -29.47 11.35
C SER A 379 -12.53 -29.47 9.91
N ALA A 380 -12.32 -30.56 9.16
CA ALA A 380 -12.83 -30.68 7.79
C ALA A 380 -14.35 -30.45 7.69
N THR A 381 -15.11 -30.89 8.71
CA THR A 381 -16.57 -30.71 8.74
C THR A 381 -17.00 -29.26 8.81
N ASP A 382 -16.14 -28.38 9.31
CA ASP A 382 -16.41 -26.94 9.39
C ASP A 382 -16.36 -26.27 8.01
N PHE A 383 -15.92 -26.94 6.95
CA PHE A 383 -15.90 -26.42 5.58
C PHE A 383 -17.00 -26.99 4.68
N ARG A 384 -17.88 -27.84 5.22
CA ARG A 384 -19.04 -28.36 4.49
C ARG A 384 -19.95 -27.22 4.01
N THR A 385 -20.50 -27.36 2.81
CA THR A 385 -21.29 -26.31 2.13
C THR A 385 -22.69 -26.82 1.83
N PRO A 386 -23.60 -26.81 2.84
CA PRO A 386 -25.01 -27.13 2.65
C PRO A 386 -25.62 -26.26 1.55
N ALA A 387 -26.49 -26.85 0.73
CA ALA A 387 -27.20 -26.17 -0.33
C ALA A 387 -28.51 -26.88 -0.65
N SER A 388 -29.48 -26.16 -1.19
CA SER A 388 -30.76 -26.75 -1.63
C SER A 388 -30.73 -27.30 -3.06
N ARG A 389 -29.73 -26.93 -3.85
CA ARG A 389 -29.59 -27.30 -5.27
C ARG A 389 -28.14 -27.26 -5.74
N ALA A 390 -27.90 -27.85 -6.92
CA ALA A 390 -26.58 -27.91 -7.56
C ALA A 390 -26.08 -26.56 -8.09
N GLU A 391 -26.99 -25.69 -8.54
CA GLU A 391 -26.67 -24.38 -9.08
C GLU A 391 -26.51 -23.33 -7.97
N GLY A 392 -25.43 -22.55 -8.00
CA GLY A 392 -25.29 -21.41 -7.11
C GLY A 392 -24.10 -20.50 -7.41
N PRO A 393 -23.89 -19.48 -6.55
CA PRO A 393 -22.87 -18.45 -6.76
C PRO A 393 -21.46 -19.01 -6.58
N VAL A 394 -20.54 -18.54 -7.43
CA VAL A 394 -19.10 -18.81 -7.42
C VAL A 394 -18.35 -17.52 -7.70
N ILE A 395 -17.33 -17.21 -6.89
CA ILE A 395 -16.46 -16.05 -7.11
C ILE A 395 -15.55 -16.35 -8.31
N GLY A 396 -15.57 -15.52 -9.35
CA GLY A 396 -14.66 -15.64 -10.50
C GLY A 396 -13.46 -14.72 -10.37
N ILE A 397 -12.25 -15.27 -10.31
CA ILE A 397 -11.01 -14.48 -10.32
C ILE A 397 -10.71 -13.97 -11.73
N ILE A 398 -10.37 -12.69 -11.81
CA ILE A 398 -9.80 -12.06 -13.00
C ILE A 398 -8.31 -11.79 -12.72
N PRO A 399 -7.38 -12.49 -13.39
CA PRO A 399 -5.95 -12.32 -13.12
C PRO A 399 -5.48 -10.87 -13.26
N GLY A 400 -4.73 -10.39 -12.25
CA GLY A 400 -4.19 -9.03 -12.21
C GLY A 400 -5.20 -7.94 -11.85
N LYS A 401 -6.36 -8.31 -11.28
CA LYS A 401 -7.39 -7.39 -10.79
C LYS A 401 -7.93 -7.83 -9.44
N ILE A 402 -8.33 -6.85 -8.63
CA ILE A 402 -9.07 -7.07 -7.37
C ILE A 402 -10.58 -7.25 -7.61
N ILE A 403 -11.10 -6.79 -8.75
CA ILE A 403 -12.49 -7.03 -9.16
C ILE A 403 -12.69 -8.52 -9.47
N THR A 404 -13.79 -9.07 -8.96
CA THR A 404 -14.21 -10.45 -9.18
C THR A 404 -15.52 -10.53 -9.94
N ASP A 405 -15.71 -11.61 -10.71
CA ASP A 405 -16.99 -11.91 -11.35
C ASP A 405 -17.96 -12.56 -10.37
N HIS A 406 -19.25 -12.22 -10.52
CA HIS A 406 -20.36 -12.95 -9.90
C HIS A 406 -20.83 -14.06 -10.85
N LEU A 407 -20.27 -15.25 -10.73
CA LEU A 407 -20.63 -16.39 -11.58
C LEU A 407 -21.76 -17.21 -10.95
N THR A 408 -22.63 -17.79 -11.78
CA THR A 408 -23.58 -18.84 -11.38
C THR A 408 -23.21 -20.12 -12.10
N LEU A 409 -22.80 -21.16 -11.36
CA LEU A 409 -22.37 -22.45 -11.93
C LEU A 409 -23.18 -23.60 -11.34
N THR A 410 -23.33 -24.68 -12.12
CA THR A 410 -23.83 -25.96 -11.63
C THR A 410 -22.66 -26.80 -11.14
N LEU A 411 -22.64 -27.12 -9.84
CA LEU A 411 -21.56 -27.88 -9.20
C LEU A 411 -22.02 -29.32 -8.87
N PRO A 412 -21.08 -30.26 -8.68
CA PRO A 412 -21.41 -31.57 -8.15
C PRO A 412 -22.18 -31.43 -6.83
N TYR A 413 -23.31 -32.11 -6.75
CA TYR A 413 -24.25 -31.98 -5.64
C TYR A 413 -24.68 -33.36 -5.16
N ALA A 414 -24.40 -33.64 -3.89
CA ALA A 414 -24.76 -34.89 -3.25
C ALA A 414 -24.92 -34.68 -1.74
N ASP A 415 -25.86 -35.42 -1.14
CA ASP A 415 -26.14 -35.41 0.30
C ASP A 415 -26.50 -34.01 0.86
N GLY A 416 -27.16 -33.18 0.04
CA GLY A 416 -27.57 -31.83 0.43
C GLY A 416 -26.44 -30.79 0.37
N GLU A 417 -25.32 -31.10 -0.30
CA GLU A 417 -24.14 -30.23 -0.33
C GLU A 417 -23.59 -30.06 -1.74
N ARG A 418 -23.20 -28.82 -2.05
CA ARG A 418 -22.35 -28.54 -3.22
C ARG A 418 -20.92 -28.97 -2.89
N ARG A 419 -20.21 -29.53 -3.89
CA ARG A 419 -18.84 -30.05 -3.77
C ARG A 419 -17.92 -29.37 -4.79
N ILE A 420 -16.62 -29.56 -4.57
CA ILE A 420 -15.51 -29.10 -5.42
C ILE A 420 -15.64 -29.71 -6.83
N ASP A 421 -15.27 -28.93 -7.85
CA ASP A 421 -15.24 -29.36 -9.25
C ASP A 421 -13.93 -28.94 -9.90
N LEU A 422 -12.95 -29.84 -9.90
CA LEU A 422 -11.62 -29.56 -10.43
C LEU A 422 -11.57 -29.46 -11.96
N ASP A 423 -12.58 -29.99 -12.66
CA ASP A 423 -12.70 -29.90 -14.11
C ASP A 423 -13.17 -28.51 -14.53
N GLN A 424 -14.05 -27.89 -13.74
CA GLN A 424 -14.48 -26.50 -13.91
C GLN A 424 -13.54 -25.45 -13.28
N ASP A 425 -12.44 -25.91 -12.65
CA ASP A 425 -11.52 -25.10 -11.84
C ASP A 425 -12.20 -24.41 -10.65
N VAL A 426 -13.09 -25.13 -9.95
CA VAL A 426 -13.84 -24.63 -8.80
C VAL A 426 -13.38 -25.34 -7.54
N VAL A 427 -12.81 -24.58 -6.61
CA VAL A 427 -12.39 -25.03 -5.27
C VAL A 427 -13.20 -24.35 -4.18
N LYS A 428 -13.12 -24.85 -2.94
CA LYS A 428 -13.76 -24.20 -1.79
C LYS A 428 -12.98 -22.96 -1.37
N VAL A 429 -13.70 -21.96 -0.88
CA VAL A 429 -13.17 -20.82 -0.14
C VAL A 429 -13.91 -20.71 1.19
N ALA A 430 -13.19 -20.37 2.25
CA ALA A 430 -13.78 -20.04 3.53
C ALA A 430 -13.06 -18.88 4.22
N VAL A 431 -13.80 -18.12 5.02
CA VAL A 431 -13.30 -17.03 5.86
C VAL A 431 -13.65 -17.37 7.31
N VAL A 432 -12.63 -17.56 8.13
CA VAL A 432 -12.75 -17.94 9.55
C VAL A 432 -12.44 -16.73 10.43
N GLU A 433 -13.42 -16.34 11.25
CA GLU A 433 -13.27 -15.21 12.17
C GLU A 433 -12.13 -15.48 13.17
N ARG A 434 -11.18 -14.53 13.27
CA ARG A 434 -9.93 -14.74 14.01
C ARG A 434 -9.67 -13.78 15.15
N HIS A 435 -10.54 -12.80 15.36
CA HIS A 435 -10.41 -11.79 16.42
C HIS A 435 -10.99 -12.27 17.75
N GLY A 436 -11.74 -13.38 17.74
CA GLY A 436 -12.34 -14.01 18.91
C GLY A 436 -13.66 -13.35 19.32
N VAL A 437 -14.37 -12.77 18.36
CA VAL A 437 -15.62 -12.03 18.59
C VAL A 437 -16.84 -12.94 18.49
N ASN A 438 -16.90 -13.79 17.46
CA ASN A 438 -18.08 -14.64 17.22
C ASN A 438 -17.78 -16.07 16.72
N GLY A 439 -16.56 -16.36 16.25
CA GLY A 439 -16.17 -17.67 15.74
C GLY A 439 -16.87 -18.09 14.44
N ASN A 440 -17.41 -17.13 13.68
CA ASN A 440 -18.10 -17.40 12.43
C ASN A 440 -17.16 -17.98 11.36
N ILE A 441 -17.76 -18.73 10.43
CA ILE A 441 -17.07 -19.28 9.26
C ILE A 441 -17.97 -19.07 8.05
N GLY A 442 -17.55 -18.16 7.16
CA GLY A 442 -18.17 -17.95 5.85
C GLY A 442 -17.66 -19.00 4.88
N ARG A 443 -18.54 -19.51 4.01
CA ARG A 443 -18.22 -20.61 3.09
C ARG A 443 -18.73 -20.32 1.69
N GLY A 444 -17.94 -20.68 0.69
CA GLY A 444 -18.30 -20.48 -0.71
C GLY A 444 -17.41 -21.27 -1.65
N PHE A 445 -17.46 -20.88 -2.92
CA PHE A 445 -16.68 -21.48 -4.00
C PHE A 445 -16.00 -20.37 -4.79
N VAL A 446 -14.80 -20.66 -5.28
CA VAL A 446 -14.00 -19.75 -6.09
C VAL A 446 -13.46 -20.48 -7.33
N LYS A 447 -13.43 -19.76 -8.45
CA LYS A 447 -12.90 -20.19 -9.74
C LYS A 447 -11.72 -19.32 -10.18
N GLY A 448 -10.72 -19.94 -10.80
CA GLY A 448 -9.63 -19.24 -11.48
C GLY A 448 -8.26 -19.41 -10.82
N PHE A 449 -8.16 -20.20 -9.76
CA PHE A 449 -6.87 -20.46 -9.11
C PHE A 449 -6.06 -21.56 -9.82
N GLY A 450 -6.69 -22.55 -10.44
CA GLY A 450 -6.02 -23.71 -11.04
C GLY A 450 -5.72 -24.87 -10.08
N LEU A 451 -6.04 -24.73 -8.78
CA LEU A 451 -5.69 -25.73 -7.77
C LEU A 451 -6.25 -27.12 -8.12
N LYS A 452 -5.41 -28.16 -7.98
CA LYS A 452 -5.77 -29.56 -8.24
C LYS A 452 -5.79 -30.43 -6.98
N ARG A 453 -5.16 -29.97 -5.90
CA ARG A 453 -5.08 -30.64 -4.59
C ARG A 453 -4.63 -29.64 -3.54
N GLY A 454 -4.65 -30.03 -2.28
CA GLY A 454 -4.13 -29.22 -1.18
C GLY A 454 -4.97 -27.99 -0.86
N ALA A 455 -4.40 -27.13 -0.02
CA ALA A 455 -4.99 -25.88 0.42
C ALA A 455 -3.93 -24.78 0.59
N ILE A 456 -4.40 -23.54 0.47
CA ILE A 456 -3.63 -22.31 0.72
C ILE A 456 -4.43 -21.49 1.73
N ALA A 457 -3.80 -21.09 2.83
CA ALA A 457 -4.41 -20.22 3.83
C ALA A 457 -3.56 -18.97 4.09
N SER A 458 -4.25 -17.88 4.42
CA SER A 458 -3.69 -16.58 4.75
C SER A 458 -4.40 -15.97 5.96
N SER A 459 -3.67 -15.35 6.88
CA SER A 459 -4.26 -14.44 7.88
C SER A 459 -4.32 -12.98 7.40
N VAL A 460 -3.78 -12.68 6.22
CA VAL A 460 -4.02 -11.43 5.51
C VAL A 460 -5.25 -11.63 4.63
N GLY A 461 -6.36 -11.00 5.00
CA GLY A 461 -7.62 -11.02 4.26
C GLY A 461 -8.31 -9.66 4.34
N HIS A 462 -8.04 -8.78 3.39
CA HIS A 462 -8.49 -7.39 3.39
C HIS A 462 -10.00 -7.25 3.60
N ASP A 463 -10.53 -6.32 4.41
CA ASP A 463 -9.79 -5.44 5.35
C ASP A 463 -9.94 -5.91 6.80
N SER A 464 -10.89 -6.79 7.09
CA SER A 464 -11.08 -7.29 8.46
C SER A 464 -9.99 -8.27 8.88
N HIS A 465 -9.21 -8.81 7.95
CA HIS A 465 -8.11 -9.77 8.19
C HIS A 465 -8.51 -11.00 8.98
N ASN A 466 -9.67 -11.54 8.67
CA ASN A 466 -10.01 -12.90 9.06
C ASN A 466 -9.19 -13.91 8.26
N ILE A 467 -9.05 -15.14 8.79
CA ILE A 467 -8.29 -16.17 8.09
C ILE A 467 -9.05 -16.54 6.83
N THR A 468 -8.44 -16.38 5.66
CA THR A 468 -8.99 -16.82 4.39
C THR A 468 -8.26 -18.06 3.92
N VAL A 469 -9.02 -19.10 3.58
CA VAL A 469 -8.48 -20.38 3.10
C VAL A 469 -9.20 -20.81 1.82
N ILE A 470 -8.42 -21.26 0.84
CA ILE A 470 -8.93 -21.95 -0.35
C ILE A 470 -8.37 -23.36 -0.40
N GLY A 471 -9.13 -24.31 -0.95
CA GLY A 471 -8.62 -25.67 -1.04
C GLY A 471 -9.45 -26.63 -1.89
N ALA A 472 -8.73 -27.59 -2.46
CA ALA A 472 -9.28 -28.74 -3.17
C ALA A 472 -9.62 -29.91 -2.21
N ASP A 473 -9.26 -29.79 -0.93
CA ASP A 473 -9.54 -30.77 0.13
C ASP A 473 -9.81 -30.06 1.47
N GLU A 474 -10.88 -30.46 2.18
CA GLU A 474 -11.33 -29.82 3.42
C GLU A 474 -10.43 -30.12 4.62
N ALA A 475 -9.76 -31.28 4.65
CA ALA A 475 -8.85 -31.63 5.74
C ALA A 475 -7.55 -30.83 5.65
N ASP A 476 -7.04 -30.61 4.43
CA ASP A 476 -5.91 -29.71 4.17
C ASP A 476 -6.27 -28.26 4.51
N MET A 477 -7.48 -27.81 4.18
CA MET A 477 -7.97 -26.48 4.60
C MET A 477 -7.95 -26.35 6.13
N ALA A 478 -8.49 -27.34 6.86
CA ALA A 478 -8.49 -27.33 8.33
C ALA A 478 -7.08 -27.30 8.91
N ARG A 479 -6.16 -28.09 8.34
CA ARG A 479 -4.76 -28.11 8.76
C ARG A 479 -4.09 -26.76 8.54
N ALA A 480 -4.35 -26.11 7.39
CA ALA A 480 -3.77 -24.81 7.07
C ALA A 480 -4.25 -23.72 8.04
N VAL A 481 -5.56 -23.65 8.31
CA VAL A 481 -6.14 -22.68 9.26
C VAL A 481 -5.59 -22.87 10.67
N ASN A 482 -5.57 -24.10 11.18
CA ASN A 482 -5.05 -24.37 12.52
C ASN A 482 -3.55 -24.03 12.62
N ARG A 483 -2.77 -24.31 11.55
CA ARG A 483 -1.35 -23.96 11.51
C ARG A 483 -1.12 -22.45 11.60
N LEU A 484 -1.96 -21.64 10.96
CA LEU A 484 -1.89 -20.17 11.09
C LEU A 484 -2.06 -19.72 12.54
N GLY A 485 -2.92 -20.36 13.32
CA GLY A 485 -3.03 -20.12 14.76
C GLY A 485 -1.74 -20.43 15.52
N GLU A 486 -1.09 -21.55 15.20
CA GLU A 486 0.17 -21.99 15.85
C GLU A 486 1.35 -21.06 15.57
N ILE A 487 1.46 -20.54 14.33
CA ILE A 487 2.56 -19.65 13.91
C ILE A 487 2.23 -18.17 14.13
N ARG A 488 1.07 -17.85 14.73
CA ARG A 488 0.57 -16.50 15.03
C ARG A 488 0.31 -15.66 13.78
N GLY A 489 -0.14 -16.30 12.71
CA GLY A 489 -0.51 -15.68 11.44
C GLY A 489 0.59 -15.81 10.41
N GLY A 490 0.21 -15.56 9.16
CA GLY A 490 1.07 -15.63 7.99
C GLY A 490 0.42 -16.36 6.84
N PHE A 491 1.21 -17.13 6.11
CA PHE A 491 0.74 -17.94 4.99
C PHE A 491 1.13 -19.40 5.19
N VAL A 492 0.24 -20.31 4.80
CA VAL A 492 0.45 -21.75 4.92
C VAL A 492 -0.04 -22.45 3.65
N VAL A 493 0.79 -23.35 3.11
CA VAL A 493 0.44 -24.27 2.02
C VAL A 493 0.44 -25.68 2.57
N VAL A 494 -0.63 -26.43 2.31
CA VAL A 494 -0.79 -27.82 2.76
C VAL A 494 -1.09 -28.74 1.59
N GLU A 495 -0.48 -29.93 1.60
CA GLU A 495 -0.74 -31.03 0.68
C GLU A 495 -0.74 -32.36 1.47
N ASP A 496 -1.81 -33.15 1.34
CA ASP A 496 -1.94 -34.48 1.93
C ASP A 496 -1.65 -34.49 3.46
N GLY A 497 -2.20 -33.49 4.17
CA GLY A 497 -2.07 -33.28 5.61
C GLY A 497 -0.71 -32.75 6.07
N ARG A 498 0.21 -32.44 5.14
CA ARG A 498 1.55 -31.91 5.44
C ARG A 498 1.65 -30.44 5.04
N VAL A 499 2.24 -29.63 5.93
CA VAL A 499 2.62 -28.26 5.58
C VAL A 499 3.83 -28.32 4.67
N THR A 500 3.69 -27.86 3.43
CA THR A 500 4.76 -27.90 2.41
C THR A 500 5.57 -26.61 2.37
N ALA A 501 4.97 -25.48 2.76
CA ALA A 501 5.63 -24.20 2.94
C ALA A 501 4.81 -23.31 3.87
N GLU A 502 5.47 -22.43 4.60
CA GLU A 502 4.84 -21.42 5.46
C GLU A 502 5.76 -20.22 5.67
N ILE A 503 5.18 -19.08 6.03
CA ILE A 503 5.87 -17.91 6.55
C ILE A 503 5.07 -17.39 7.75
N ALA A 504 5.75 -17.02 8.83
CA ALA A 504 5.11 -16.49 10.04
C ALA A 504 5.06 -14.95 10.00
N LEU A 505 3.87 -14.39 10.26
CA LEU A 505 3.61 -12.95 10.31
C LEU A 505 3.05 -12.55 11.69
N PRO A 506 3.82 -12.70 12.78
CA PRO A 506 3.31 -12.61 14.14
C PRO A 506 2.82 -11.22 14.55
N VAL A 507 3.23 -10.14 13.89
CA VAL A 507 2.76 -8.78 14.20
C VAL A 507 1.37 -8.62 13.60
N ALA A 508 0.34 -8.62 14.45
CA ALA A 508 -1.06 -8.54 14.08
C ALA A 508 -1.56 -9.65 13.13
N GLY A 509 -0.78 -10.69 12.85
CA GLY A 509 -1.09 -11.66 11.80
C GLY A 509 -0.81 -11.12 10.38
N LEU A 510 -0.07 -10.01 10.25
CA LEU A 510 0.10 -9.25 9.00
C LEU A 510 1.56 -9.05 8.61
N MET A 511 2.46 -8.84 9.59
CA MET A 511 3.88 -8.55 9.31
C MET A 511 4.82 -9.48 10.07
N SER A 512 5.98 -9.74 9.45
CA SER A 512 7.10 -10.49 10.01
C SER A 512 7.98 -9.62 10.90
N LEU A 513 8.62 -10.26 11.88
CA LEU A 513 9.72 -9.67 12.65
C LEU A 513 11.10 -9.93 12.01
N SER A 514 11.14 -10.74 10.95
CA SER A 514 12.35 -11.00 10.18
C SER A 514 12.74 -9.81 9.31
N SER A 515 13.99 -9.79 8.86
CA SER A 515 14.47 -8.80 7.88
C SER A 515 13.73 -8.92 6.55
N PHE A 516 13.66 -7.83 5.78
CA PHE A 516 13.02 -7.89 4.45
C PHE A 516 13.74 -8.86 3.50
N GLU A 517 15.05 -9.02 3.65
CA GLU A 517 15.85 -9.99 2.90
C GLU A 517 15.39 -11.42 3.20
N THR A 518 15.20 -11.76 4.49
CA THR A 518 14.69 -13.08 4.90
C THR A 518 13.27 -13.32 4.39
N VAL A 519 12.37 -12.34 4.54
CA VAL A 519 10.99 -12.46 4.02
C VAL A 519 10.98 -12.67 2.52
N THR A 520 11.84 -11.96 1.78
CA THR A 520 12.02 -12.14 0.33
C THR A 520 12.41 -13.58 -0.02
N GLU A 521 13.39 -14.14 0.70
CA GLU A 521 13.85 -15.53 0.51
C GLU A 521 12.77 -16.56 0.87
N GLU A 522 11.96 -16.31 1.90
CA GLU A 522 10.88 -17.19 2.35
C GLU A 522 9.65 -17.18 1.42
N LEU A 523 9.40 -16.09 0.69
CA LEU A 523 8.31 -16.00 -0.29
C LEU A 523 8.54 -16.91 -1.51
N LEU A 524 9.79 -17.17 -1.90
CA LEU A 524 10.13 -18.03 -3.04
C LEU A 524 9.63 -19.48 -2.91
N PRO A 525 9.98 -20.25 -1.85
CA PRO A 525 9.48 -21.60 -1.66
C PRO A 525 7.96 -21.61 -1.44
N LEU A 526 7.39 -20.56 -0.86
CA LEU A 526 5.96 -20.41 -0.67
C LEU A 526 5.20 -20.32 -2.01
N ARG A 527 5.66 -19.46 -2.94
CA ARG A 527 5.12 -19.40 -4.32
C ARG A 527 5.32 -20.73 -5.06
N ALA A 528 6.48 -21.39 -4.89
CA ALA A 528 6.76 -22.68 -5.50
C ALA A 528 5.81 -23.79 -5.00
N ALA A 529 5.51 -23.82 -3.70
CA ALA A 529 4.57 -24.77 -3.11
C ALA A 529 3.14 -24.55 -3.62
N ALA A 530 2.66 -23.30 -3.67
CA ALA A 530 1.35 -22.98 -4.25
C ALA A 530 1.25 -23.42 -5.72
N LYS A 531 2.29 -23.18 -6.52
CA LYS A 531 2.36 -23.66 -7.91
C LYS A 531 2.35 -25.18 -8.00
N ALA A 532 3.02 -25.88 -7.08
CA ALA A 532 3.02 -27.34 -7.04
C ALA A 532 1.62 -27.93 -6.82
N LEU A 533 0.74 -27.24 -6.09
CA LEU A 533 -0.69 -27.61 -5.96
C LEU A 533 -1.50 -27.47 -7.27
N GLY A 534 -0.93 -26.83 -8.29
CA GLY A 534 -1.57 -26.54 -9.57
C GLY A 534 -1.95 -25.05 -9.74
N CYS A 535 -1.63 -24.18 -8.78
CA CYS A 535 -1.99 -22.78 -8.89
C CYS A 535 -1.37 -22.12 -10.13
N THR A 536 -2.17 -21.37 -10.88
CA THR A 536 -1.76 -20.70 -12.13
C THR A 536 -1.53 -19.21 -11.97
N LEU A 537 -1.93 -18.62 -10.84
CA LEU A 537 -1.76 -17.21 -10.55
C LEU A 537 -0.31 -16.90 -10.16
N ALA A 538 0.17 -15.72 -10.56
CA ALA A 538 1.52 -15.25 -10.19
C ALA A 538 1.61 -14.97 -8.68
N GLU A 539 0.60 -14.29 -8.13
CA GLU A 539 0.51 -13.89 -6.72
C GLU A 539 -0.66 -14.59 -6.00
N PRO A 540 -0.55 -15.89 -5.66
CA PRO A 540 -1.66 -16.64 -5.09
C PRO A 540 -2.12 -16.12 -3.72
N PHE A 541 -1.18 -15.70 -2.85
CA PHE A 541 -1.50 -15.27 -1.48
C PHE A 541 -2.19 -13.91 -1.46
N LEU A 542 -1.72 -12.95 -2.26
CA LEU A 542 -2.41 -11.68 -2.40
C LEU A 542 -3.78 -11.86 -3.07
N GLN A 543 -3.91 -12.74 -4.06
CA GLN A 543 -5.24 -13.03 -4.61
C GLN A 543 -6.19 -13.61 -3.55
N VAL A 544 -5.71 -14.51 -2.68
CA VAL A 544 -6.49 -15.01 -1.53
C VAL A 544 -6.86 -13.86 -0.59
N ALA A 545 -5.93 -12.94 -0.33
CA ALA A 545 -6.14 -11.81 0.57
C ALA A 545 -7.25 -10.85 0.10
N PHE A 546 -7.53 -10.74 -1.21
CA PHE A 546 -8.60 -9.89 -1.75
C PHE A 546 -9.96 -10.57 -1.91
N LEU A 547 -10.08 -11.88 -1.67
CA LEU A 547 -11.37 -12.58 -1.65
C LEU A 547 -12.33 -12.01 -0.59
N PRO A 548 -11.86 -11.64 0.62
CA PRO A 548 -12.70 -10.99 1.62
C PRO A 548 -12.85 -9.47 1.51
N LEU A 549 -12.31 -8.81 0.49
CA LEU A 549 -12.42 -7.35 0.37
C LEU A 549 -13.84 -6.93 -0.06
N LEU A 550 -14.72 -6.71 0.92
CA LEU A 550 -16.18 -6.55 0.74
C LEU A 550 -16.62 -5.19 0.17
N VAL A 551 -15.68 -4.30 -0.17
CA VAL A 551 -15.94 -2.98 -0.75
C VAL A 551 -15.61 -2.93 -2.25
N ILE A 552 -15.10 -4.03 -2.83
CA ILE A 552 -14.77 -4.15 -4.25
C ILE A 552 -15.74 -5.10 -4.96
N PRO A 553 -16.40 -4.68 -6.06
CA PRO A 553 -17.29 -5.52 -6.84
C PRO A 553 -16.66 -6.78 -7.46
N HIS A 554 -17.43 -7.80 -7.86
CA HIS A 554 -18.89 -7.94 -7.74
C HIS A 554 -19.34 -8.95 -6.66
N LEU A 555 -18.61 -10.06 -6.50
CA LEU A 555 -18.91 -11.11 -5.51
C LEU A 555 -17.69 -11.41 -4.65
N LYS A 556 -17.87 -11.32 -3.33
CA LYS A 556 -16.82 -11.50 -2.31
C LYS A 556 -17.30 -12.45 -1.21
N ILE A 557 -16.46 -12.69 -0.20
CA ILE A 557 -16.80 -13.57 0.93
C ILE A 557 -16.28 -13.02 2.26
N GLY A 558 -17.16 -12.82 3.24
CA GLY A 558 -16.77 -12.49 4.62
C GLY A 558 -16.98 -13.68 5.57
N ASP A 559 -16.74 -13.50 6.86
CA ASP A 559 -17.05 -14.52 7.88
C ASP A 559 -18.56 -14.82 7.99
N PHE A 560 -19.41 -13.91 7.51
CA PHE A 560 -20.86 -14.13 7.42
C PHE A 560 -21.30 -14.90 6.17
N GLY A 561 -20.41 -15.16 5.21
CA GLY A 561 -20.71 -15.86 3.96
C GLY A 561 -20.44 -15.03 2.70
N LEU A 562 -21.03 -15.44 1.57
CA LEU A 562 -20.88 -14.73 0.29
C LEU A 562 -21.61 -13.38 0.32
N VAL A 563 -20.99 -12.37 -0.27
CA VAL A 563 -21.50 -10.99 -0.31
C VAL A 563 -21.58 -10.53 -1.76
N ASP A 564 -22.80 -10.14 -2.16
CA ASP A 564 -23.04 -9.40 -3.40
C ASP A 564 -22.77 -7.92 -3.12
N VAL A 565 -21.62 -7.45 -3.57
CA VAL A 565 -21.13 -6.10 -3.28
C VAL A 565 -21.92 -5.06 -4.08
N ASP A 566 -22.42 -5.40 -5.27
CA ASP A 566 -23.27 -4.50 -6.06
C ASP A 566 -24.57 -4.16 -5.31
N ARG A 567 -25.11 -5.14 -4.57
CA ARG A 567 -26.34 -5.00 -3.78
C ARG A 567 -26.09 -4.67 -2.32
N PHE A 568 -24.85 -4.74 -1.85
CA PHE A 568 -24.47 -4.67 -0.44
C PHE A 568 -25.30 -5.62 0.44
N THR A 569 -25.40 -6.89 0.02
CA THR A 569 -26.14 -7.91 0.77
C THR A 569 -25.39 -9.23 0.89
N ILE A 570 -25.57 -9.88 2.04
CA ILE A 570 -25.09 -11.25 2.29
C ILE A 570 -26.05 -12.22 1.59
N LEU A 571 -25.51 -13.10 0.76
CA LEU A 571 -26.28 -14.14 0.09
C LEU A 571 -26.63 -15.25 1.08
N GLN A 572 -27.90 -15.62 1.14
CA GLN A 572 -28.33 -16.78 1.91
C GLN A 572 -27.98 -18.08 1.17
N SER A 573 -27.35 -19.01 1.89
CA SER A 573 -26.87 -20.32 1.41
C SER A 573 -27.99 -21.29 1.04
#